data_AF-A0A147B749-F1
#
_entry.id   AF-A0A147B749-F1
#
_cell.length_a   1.000
_cell.length_b   1.000
_cell.length_c   1.000
_cell.angle_alpha   90.00
_cell.angle_beta   90.00
_cell.angle_gamma   90.00
#
_symmetry.space_group_name_H-M   'P 1'
#
loop_
_entity.id
_entity.type
_entity.pdbx_description
1 polymer ?
#
loop_
_entity_poly.entity_id
_entity_poly.type
_entity_poly.pdbx_seq_one_letter_code
_entity_poly.pdbx_strand_id
1 'polypeptide(L)'
;AFSMMMIGVKSSKDPRSGIQNGFWALKFLVLIGAMVGAFFIPDGNTFGQVRMYFGMVGGFLFILIQLILIIDFAHSWANSWVGKVEETGSKGWYCALLTFTILHFALAIAGVVLFYIFYAGGESCALQKFFISFNLILCVILSVVSILPKVQDAQPSSGLLQSSAVSLYIMYLTWSAMNNSTNKECKPDLGLSQSGNKFDTQSIVGLVVWFVCVLYSSIRTSSNSQVGKLTMSEKILVKDTGDKSARLVENEDAGSDGGSPEAKVWDNEEEGVAYSWSFFHFMFALASLYVMMT
;
A
#
# COMPACT_ATOMS: atom_id res chain seq x y z
N ALA A 1 -20.88 -0.19 0.64
CA ALA A 1 -22.00 0.23 -0.25
C ALA A 1 -21.50 0.65 -1.63
N PHE A 2 -20.68 1.68 -1.75
CA PHE A 2 -20.22 2.21 -3.05
C PHE A 2 -19.42 1.20 -3.88
N SER A 3 -18.55 0.39 -3.23
CA SER A 3 -17.87 -0.74 -3.89
C SER A 3 -18.85 -1.73 -4.55
N MET A 4 -19.91 -2.14 -3.85
CA MET A 4 -20.92 -3.08 -4.39
C MET A 4 -21.68 -2.50 -5.58
N MET A 5 -21.95 -1.20 -5.59
CA MET A 5 -22.63 -0.52 -6.69
C MET A 5 -21.80 -0.51 -7.99
N MET A 6 -20.47 -0.50 -7.85
CA MET A 6 -19.52 -0.42 -8.96
C MET A 6 -19.02 -1.80 -9.44
N ILE A 7 -19.65 -2.90 -9.01
CA ILE A 7 -19.32 -4.26 -9.47
C ILE A 7 -19.68 -4.41 -10.95
N GLY A 8 -18.73 -4.94 -11.74
CA GLY A 8 -18.95 -5.29 -13.14
C GLY A 8 -19.14 -4.08 -14.08
N VAL A 9 -18.67 -2.90 -13.69
CA VAL A 9 -18.53 -1.77 -14.62
C VAL A 9 -17.35 -2.05 -15.53
N LYS A 10 -17.56 -1.94 -16.85
CA LYS A 10 -16.55 -2.28 -17.86
C LYS A 10 -16.09 -1.09 -18.69
N SER A 11 -16.88 -0.04 -18.83
CA SER A 11 -16.57 1.15 -19.63
C SER A 11 -17.18 2.40 -18.98
N SER A 12 -16.63 3.58 -19.24
CA SER A 12 -17.17 4.87 -18.79
C SER A 12 -18.54 5.20 -19.40
N LYS A 13 -19.00 4.44 -20.40
CA LYS A 13 -20.35 4.54 -20.99
C LYS A 13 -21.45 3.92 -20.11
N ASP A 14 -21.09 3.13 -19.10
CA ASP A 14 -22.04 2.62 -18.12
C ASP A 14 -22.73 3.81 -17.40
N PRO A 15 -24.06 3.84 -17.20
CA PRO A 15 -24.75 4.95 -16.53
C PRO A 15 -24.28 5.17 -15.08
N ARG A 16 -23.62 4.16 -14.50
CA ARG A 16 -22.96 4.20 -13.19
C ARG A 16 -21.74 5.12 -13.17
N SER A 17 -21.14 5.43 -14.32
CA SER A 17 -20.02 6.38 -14.46
C SER A 17 -20.42 7.80 -14.03
N GLY A 18 -21.66 8.22 -14.30
CA GLY A 18 -22.18 9.51 -13.85
C GLY A 18 -22.23 9.62 -12.32
N ILE A 19 -22.50 8.51 -11.63
CA ILE A 19 -22.45 8.44 -10.16
C ILE A 19 -21.00 8.40 -9.67
N GLN A 20 -20.10 7.68 -10.35
CA GLN A 20 -18.68 7.58 -9.99
C GLN A 20 -17.96 8.93 -10.14
N ASN A 21 -18.13 9.62 -11.26
CA ASN A 21 -17.40 10.84 -11.61
C ASN A 21 -18.15 12.14 -11.25
N GLY A 22 -19.47 12.07 -11.11
CA GLY A 22 -20.33 13.22 -10.79
C GLY A 22 -20.83 13.26 -9.33
N PHE A 23 -21.79 14.16 -9.08
CA PHE A 23 -22.55 14.29 -7.82
C PHE A 23 -21.70 14.40 -6.52
N TRP A 24 -20.57 15.11 -6.56
CA TRP A 24 -19.69 15.29 -5.41
C TRP A 24 -20.38 15.88 -4.17
N ALA A 25 -21.21 16.91 -4.33
CA ALA A 25 -21.94 17.51 -3.21
C ALA A 25 -22.86 16.51 -2.50
N LEU A 26 -23.59 15.67 -3.27
CA LEU A 26 -24.46 14.64 -2.71
C LEU A 26 -23.64 13.56 -1.98
N LYS A 27 -22.49 13.15 -2.52
CA LYS A 27 -21.59 12.19 -1.86
C LYS A 27 -21.11 12.70 -0.51
N PHE A 28 -20.67 13.97 -0.43
CA PHE A 28 -20.25 14.58 0.83
C PHE A 28 -21.41 14.68 1.82
N LEU A 29 -22.62 15.04 1.36
CA LEU A 29 -23.80 15.10 2.21
C LEU A 29 -24.14 13.72 2.81
N VAL A 30 -24.13 12.66 1.99
CA VAL A 30 -24.37 11.28 2.45
C VAL A 30 -23.30 10.85 3.44
N LEU A 31 -22.03 11.19 3.20
CA LEU A 31 -20.92 10.87 4.10
C LEU A 31 -21.08 11.57 5.47
N ILE A 32 -21.35 12.88 5.47
CA ILE A 32 -21.56 13.65 6.70
C ILE A 32 -22.79 13.14 7.44
N GLY A 33 -23.89 12.87 6.73
CA GLY A 33 -25.10 12.28 7.31
C GLY A 33 -24.84 10.92 7.96
N ALA A 34 -24.02 10.07 7.33
CA ALA A 34 -23.61 8.78 7.91
C ALA A 34 -22.73 8.97 9.15
N MET A 35 -21.80 9.93 9.15
CA MET A 35 -20.96 10.25 10.32
C MET A 35 -21.81 10.75 11.50
N VAL A 36 -22.72 11.70 11.25
CA VAL A 36 -23.64 12.22 12.27
C VAL A 36 -24.57 11.12 12.77
N GLY A 37 -25.11 10.30 11.87
CA GLY A 37 -25.97 9.15 12.20
C GLY A 37 -25.27 8.12 13.07
N ALA A 38 -23.97 7.91 12.89
CA ALA A 38 -23.19 6.96 13.68
C ALA A 38 -23.11 7.34 15.18
N PHE A 39 -23.21 8.63 15.53
CA PHE A 39 -23.26 9.08 16.94
C PHE A 39 -24.53 8.66 17.66
N PHE A 40 -25.61 8.35 16.95
CA PHE A 40 -26.87 7.93 17.54
C PHE A 40 -26.93 6.42 17.80
N ILE A 41 -25.88 5.67 17.47
CA ILE A 41 -25.84 4.22 17.75
C ILE A 41 -25.56 4.03 19.24
N PRO A 42 -26.48 3.42 20.02
CA PRO A 42 -26.31 3.26 21.45
C PRO A 42 -25.13 2.33 21.78
N ASP A 43 -24.39 2.67 22.83
CA ASP A 43 -23.25 1.89 23.32
C ASP A 43 -23.72 0.57 23.96
N GLY A 44 -23.96 -0.43 23.10
CA GLY A 44 -24.15 -1.81 23.51
C GLY A 44 -22.83 -2.58 23.51
N ASN A 45 -22.62 -3.45 24.51
CA ASN A 45 -21.44 -4.34 24.57
C ASN A 45 -21.26 -5.16 23.27
N THR A 46 -22.38 -5.58 22.65
CA THR A 46 -22.41 -6.29 21.37
C THR A 46 -21.88 -5.45 20.21
N PHE A 47 -22.19 -4.15 20.16
CA PHE A 47 -21.74 -3.28 19.07
C PHE A 47 -20.23 -3.00 19.13
N GLY A 48 -19.67 -2.87 20.34
CA GLY A 48 -18.21 -2.78 20.54
C GLY A 48 -17.47 -4.02 20.05
N GLN A 49 -17.95 -5.22 20.42
CA GLN A 49 -17.33 -6.49 20.00
C GLN A 49 -17.38 -6.68 18.48
N VAL A 50 -18.54 -6.43 17.85
CA VAL A 50 -18.68 -6.56 16.39
C VAL A 50 -17.74 -5.59 15.66
N ARG A 51 -17.64 -4.33 16.10
CA ARG A 51 -16.70 -3.35 15.53
C ARG A 51 -15.25 -3.82 15.64
N MET A 52 -14.85 -4.39 16.78
CA MET A 52 -13.49 -4.90 16.99
C MET A 52 -13.17 -6.06 16.03
N TYR A 53 -14.03 -7.07 15.93
CA TYR A 53 -13.80 -8.20 15.02
C TYR A 53 -13.79 -7.75 13.56
N PHE A 54 -14.74 -6.91 13.17
CA PHE A 54 -14.83 -6.38 11.82
C PHE A 54 -13.61 -5.52 11.46
N GLY A 55 -13.17 -4.66 12.39
CA GLY A 55 -11.96 -3.85 12.26
C GLY A 55 -10.69 -4.68 12.18
N MET A 56 -10.56 -5.72 13.02
CA MET A 56 -9.40 -6.61 13.01
C MET A 56 -9.26 -7.35 11.67
N VAL A 57 -10.36 -7.91 11.15
CA VAL A 57 -10.37 -8.58 9.84
C VAL A 57 -10.05 -7.58 8.73
N GLY A 58 -10.66 -6.40 8.75
CA GLY A 58 -10.41 -5.35 7.77
C GLY A 58 -8.96 -4.85 7.77
N GLY A 59 -8.42 -4.59 8.97
CA GLY A 59 -7.04 -4.17 9.17
C GLY A 59 -6.03 -5.23 8.74
N PHE A 60 -6.28 -6.50 9.04
CA PHE A 60 -5.45 -7.61 8.55
C PHE A 60 -5.40 -7.67 7.03
N LEU A 61 -6.57 -7.61 6.36
CA LEU A 61 -6.64 -7.57 4.89
C LEU A 61 -5.92 -6.34 4.32
N PHE A 62 -6.06 -5.18 4.97
CA PHE A 62 -5.38 -3.97 4.55
C PHE A 62 -3.86 -4.08 4.72
N ILE A 63 -3.34 -4.70 5.79
CA ILE A 63 -1.90 -4.93 5.98
C ILE A 63 -1.32 -5.78 4.83
N LEU A 64 -2.07 -6.77 4.33
CA LEU A 64 -1.66 -7.57 3.17
C LEU A 64 -1.61 -6.73 1.89
N ILE A 65 -2.62 -5.89 1.65
CA ILE A 65 -2.64 -4.96 0.52
C ILE A 65 -1.50 -3.95 0.65
N GLN A 66 -1.28 -3.41 1.84
CA GLN A 66 -0.21 -2.46 2.15
C GLN A 66 1.17 -3.07 1.87
N LEU A 67 1.38 -4.35 2.23
CA LEU A 67 2.60 -5.08 1.87
C LEU A 67 2.80 -5.16 0.35
N ILE A 68 1.74 -5.49 -0.40
CA ILE A 68 1.79 -5.55 -1.88
C ILE A 68 2.14 -4.18 -2.47
N LEU A 69 1.54 -3.11 -1.95
CA LEU A 69 1.82 -1.74 -2.40
C LEU A 69 3.25 -1.31 -2.10
N ILE A 70 3.81 -1.69 -0.94
CA ILE A 70 5.21 -1.42 -0.59
C ILE A 70 6.16 -2.16 -1.53
N ILE A 71 5.84 -3.42 -1.87
CA ILE A 71 6.62 -4.21 -2.83
C ILE A 71 6.58 -3.56 -4.22
N ASP A 72 5.40 -3.21 -4.72
CA ASP A 72 5.23 -2.53 -6.02
C ASP A 72 5.97 -1.19 -6.05
N PHE A 73 5.86 -0.40 -4.98
CA PHE A 73 6.61 0.85 -4.82
C PHE A 73 8.13 0.63 -4.88
N ALA A 74 8.64 -0.38 -4.16
CA ALA A 74 10.08 -0.67 -4.15
C ALA A 74 10.59 -1.14 -5.52
N HIS A 75 9.80 -1.96 -6.25
CA HIS A 75 10.13 -2.32 -7.63
C HIS A 75 10.08 -1.13 -8.58
N SER A 76 9.04 -0.30 -8.48
CA SER A 76 8.90 0.91 -9.29
C SER A 76 10.03 1.90 -9.05
N TRP A 77 10.47 2.07 -7.79
CA TRP A 77 11.64 2.88 -7.45
C TRP A 77 12.90 2.29 -8.08
N ALA A 78 13.20 1.02 -7.83
CA ALA A 78 14.38 0.36 -8.38
C ALA A 78 14.45 0.51 -9.91
N ASN A 79 13.37 0.17 -10.62
CA ASN A 79 13.30 0.27 -12.08
C ASN A 79 13.50 1.69 -12.58
N SER A 80 12.92 2.70 -11.91
CA SER A 80 13.09 4.10 -12.30
C SER A 80 14.54 4.57 -12.20
N TRP A 81 15.26 4.16 -11.14
CA TRP A 81 16.65 4.58 -10.94
C TRP A 81 17.62 3.77 -11.79
N VAL A 82 17.37 2.47 -11.96
CA VAL A 82 18.14 1.62 -12.89
C VAL A 82 18.00 2.13 -14.33
N GLY A 83 16.79 2.47 -14.78
CA GLY A 83 16.59 3.06 -16.11
C GLY A 83 17.37 4.36 -16.31
N LYS A 84 17.42 5.24 -15.29
CA LYS A 84 18.22 6.47 -15.35
C LYS A 84 19.73 6.21 -15.41
N VAL A 85 20.22 5.13 -14.79
CA VAL A 85 21.63 4.70 -14.91
C VAL A 85 21.92 4.30 -16.35
N GLU A 86 21.03 3.53 -16.97
CA GLU A 86 21.18 3.08 -18.36
C GLU A 86 21.11 4.24 -19.36
N GLU A 87 20.20 5.19 -19.17
CA GLU A 87 20.02 6.35 -20.06
C GLU A 87 21.12 7.40 -19.92
N THR A 88 21.50 7.76 -18.68
CA THR A 88 22.45 8.85 -18.43
C THR A 88 23.90 8.36 -18.37
N GLY A 89 24.13 7.05 -18.22
CA GLY A 89 25.45 6.47 -17.96
C GLY A 89 26.09 6.95 -16.64
N SER A 90 25.34 7.67 -15.80
CA SER A 90 25.85 8.29 -14.59
C SER A 90 25.88 7.27 -13.45
N LYS A 91 27.09 7.03 -12.93
CA LYS A 91 27.32 6.18 -11.74
C LYS A 91 26.67 6.75 -10.47
N GLY A 92 26.22 8.02 -10.48
CA GLY A 92 25.60 8.67 -9.34
C GLY A 92 24.27 8.02 -8.91
N TRP A 93 23.41 7.65 -9.87
CA TRP A 93 22.13 6.99 -9.57
C TRP A 93 22.30 5.58 -9.00
N TYR A 94 23.32 4.85 -9.48
CA TYR A 94 23.68 3.55 -8.92
C TYR A 94 24.21 3.68 -7.49
N CYS A 95 25.07 4.67 -7.23
CA CYS A 95 25.55 4.97 -5.88
C CYS A 95 24.38 5.30 -4.93
N ALA A 96 23.44 6.15 -5.37
CA ALA A 96 22.25 6.48 -4.60
C ALA A 96 21.42 5.24 -4.26
N LEU A 97 21.18 4.34 -5.24
CA LEU A 97 20.42 3.10 -5.03
C LEU A 97 21.08 2.22 -3.96
N LEU A 98 22.41 2.08 -4.02
CA LEU A 98 23.18 1.33 -3.04
C LEU A 98 23.11 1.98 -1.65
N THR A 99 23.24 3.32 -1.57
CA THR A 99 23.15 4.05 -0.30
C THR A 99 21.81 3.83 0.40
N PHE A 100 20.68 3.93 -0.32
CA PHE A 100 19.36 3.69 0.26
C PHE A 100 19.19 2.24 0.71
N THR A 101 19.70 1.29 -0.07
CA THR A 101 19.66 -0.13 0.29
C THR A 101 20.44 -0.42 1.58
N ILE A 102 21.66 0.12 1.70
CA ILE A 102 22.49 -0.02 2.91
C ILE A 102 21.82 0.67 4.10
N LEU A 103 21.28 1.87 3.91
CA LEU A 103 20.59 2.61 4.95
C LEU A 103 19.38 1.85 5.48
N HIS A 104 18.58 1.23 4.61
CA HIS A 104 17.44 0.43 5.03
C HIS A 104 17.85 -0.79 5.86
N PHE A 105 18.88 -1.53 5.45
CA PHE A 105 19.38 -2.65 6.25
C PHE A 105 20.01 -2.20 7.56
N ALA A 106 20.76 -1.09 7.55
CA ALA A 106 21.34 -0.53 8.77
C ALA A 106 20.25 -0.16 9.78
N LEU A 107 19.16 0.48 9.33
CA LEU A 107 17.99 0.78 10.16
C LEU A 107 17.28 -0.48 10.65
N ALA A 108 17.13 -1.50 9.81
CA ALA A 108 16.53 -2.77 10.21
C ALA A 108 17.36 -3.47 11.31
N ILE A 109 18.69 -3.53 11.14
CA ILE A 109 19.61 -4.11 12.13
C ILE A 109 19.59 -3.28 13.43
N ALA A 110 19.64 -1.95 13.33
CA ALA A 110 19.52 -1.07 14.49
C ALA A 110 18.20 -1.31 15.24
N GLY A 111 17.09 -1.46 14.51
CA GLY A 111 15.78 -1.83 15.06
C GLY A 111 15.84 -3.14 15.84
N VAL A 112 16.44 -4.19 15.27
CA VAL A 112 16.62 -5.49 15.94
C VAL A 112 17.42 -5.36 17.23
N VAL A 113 18.53 -4.62 17.21
CA VAL A 113 19.35 -4.37 18.41
C VAL A 113 18.53 -3.67 19.49
N LEU A 114 17.77 -2.63 19.13
CA LEU A 114 16.88 -1.94 20.05
C LEU A 114 15.78 -2.87 20.58
N PHE A 115 15.20 -3.74 19.74
CA PHE A 115 14.18 -4.70 20.17
C PHE A 115 14.74 -5.67 21.22
N TYR A 116 15.97 -6.15 21.03
CA TYR A 116 16.61 -7.03 22.02
C TYR A 116 16.90 -6.32 23.35
N ILE A 117 17.38 -5.08 23.30
CA ILE A 117 17.70 -4.31 24.51
C ILE A 117 16.44 -3.96 25.30
N PHE A 118 15.39 -3.48 24.63
CA PHE A 118 14.21 -2.90 25.29
C PHE A 118 13.06 -3.87 25.52
N TYR A 119 12.88 -4.89 24.67
CA TYR A 119 11.73 -5.82 24.75
C TYR A 119 12.13 -7.25 25.12
N ALA A 120 13.43 -7.57 25.12
CA ALA A 120 13.94 -8.92 25.38
C ALA A 120 14.98 -9.01 26.50
N GLY A 121 15.06 -8.01 27.39
CA GLY A 121 16.05 -7.97 28.47
C GLY A 121 15.88 -9.08 29.53
N GLY A 122 14.65 -9.54 29.80
CA GLY A 122 14.36 -10.55 30.82
C GLY A 122 14.37 -12.00 30.31
N GLU A 123 14.63 -12.97 31.20
CA GLU A 123 14.46 -14.41 30.90
C GLU A 123 12.99 -14.79 30.66
N SER A 124 12.03 -14.06 31.26
CA SER A 124 10.59 -14.26 31.08
C SER A 124 10.05 -13.83 29.70
N CYS A 125 10.85 -13.12 28.90
CA CYS A 125 10.45 -12.56 27.59
C CYS A 125 10.79 -13.48 26.40
N ALA A 126 10.60 -14.79 26.57
CA ALA A 126 10.94 -15.78 25.53
C ALA A 126 10.12 -15.60 24.24
N LEU A 127 8.86 -15.16 24.35
CA LEU A 127 7.97 -14.96 23.21
C LEU A 127 8.45 -13.78 22.33
N GLN A 128 8.83 -12.66 22.93
CA GLN A 128 9.39 -11.52 22.20
C GLN A 128 10.72 -11.89 21.54
N LYS A 129 11.60 -12.62 22.25
CA LYS A 129 12.86 -13.16 21.69
C LYS A 129 12.61 -14.03 20.46
N PHE A 130 11.60 -14.90 20.52
CA PHE A 130 11.20 -15.75 19.39
C PHE A 130 10.75 -14.91 18.20
N PHE A 131 9.82 -13.96 18.39
CA PHE A 131 9.33 -13.13 17.28
C PHE A 131 10.43 -12.29 16.63
N ILE A 132 11.32 -11.69 17.42
CA ILE A 132 12.45 -10.90 16.88
C ILE A 132 13.39 -11.82 16.08
N SER A 133 13.80 -12.96 16.65
CA SER A 133 14.69 -13.93 15.99
C SER A 133 14.09 -14.47 14.69
N PHE A 134 12.83 -14.89 14.76
CA PHE A 134 12.13 -15.51 13.64
C PHE A 134 11.97 -14.54 12.47
N ASN A 135 11.53 -13.30 12.73
CA ASN A 135 11.41 -12.28 11.68
C ASN A 135 12.78 -11.87 11.12
N LEU A 136 13.84 -11.80 11.94
CA LEU A 136 15.19 -11.55 11.45
C LEU A 136 15.65 -12.65 10.48
N ILE A 137 15.45 -13.93 10.84
CA ILE A 137 15.80 -15.06 9.98
C ILE A 137 15.04 -14.99 8.66
N LEU A 138 13.73 -14.69 8.70
CA LEU A 138 12.94 -14.50 7.48
C LEU A 138 13.47 -13.36 6.61
N CYS A 139 13.84 -12.21 7.18
CA CYS A 139 14.43 -11.10 6.44
C CYS A 139 15.76 -11.50 5.77
N VAL A 140 16.60 -12.28 6.44
CA VAL A 140 17.85 -12.80 5.85
C VAL A 140 17.55 -13.75 4.69
N ILE A 141 16.62 -14.70 4.87
CA ILE A 141 16.22 -15.63 3.80
C ILE A 141 15.67 -14.85 2.59
N LEU A 142 14.77 -13.89 2.81
CA LEU A 142 14.21 -13.05 1.74
C LEU A 142 15.29 -12.28 0.99
N SER A 143 16.28 -11.75 1.71
CA SER A 143 17.41 -11.03 1.11
C SER A 143 18.26 -11.96 0.24
N VAL A 144 18.57 -13.17 0.72
CA VAL A 144 19.31 -14.18 -0.05
C VAL A 144 18.52 -14.59 -1.30
N VAL A 145 17.24 -14.93 -1.16
CA VAL A 145 16.39 -15.32 -2.30
C VAL A 145 16.30 -14.20 -3.35
N SER A 146 16.27 -12.93 -2.94
CA SER A 146 16.20 -11.80 -3.87
C SER A 146 17.43 -11.63 -4.78
N ILE A 147 18.58 -12.19 -4.40
CA ILE A 147 19.83 -12.11 -5.17
C ILE A 147 20.18 -13.42 -5.89
N LEU A 148 19.36 -14.47 -5.75
CA LEU A 148 19.62 -15.73 -6.43
C LEU A 148 19.51 -15.54 -7.95
N PRO A 149 20.48 -16.01 -8.76
CA PRO A 149 20.48 -15.79 -10.20
C PRO A 149 19.23 -16.38 -10.87
N LYS A 150 18.76 -17.55 -10.39
CA LYS A 150 17.51 -18.18 -10.87
C LYS A 150 16.26 -17.29 -10.70
N VAL A 151 16.23 -16.44 -9.68
CA VAL A 151 15.12 -15.51 -9.43
C VAL A 151 15.26 -14.26 -10.31
N GLN A 152 16.49 -13.75 -10.47
CA GLN A 152 16.78 -12.62 -11.36
C GLN A 152 16.56 -12.95 -12.83
N ASP A 153 16.84 -14.19 -13.25
CA ASP A 153 16.56 -14.68 -14.60
C ASP A 153 15.05 -14.67 -14.91
N ALA A 154 14.22 -14.99 -13.91
CA ALA A 154 12.76 -14.99 -14.04
C ALA A 154 12.15 -13.59 -13.89
N GLN A 155 12.79 -12.72 -13.09
CA GLN A 155 12.35 -11.35 -12.85
C GLN A 155 13.57 -10.41 -12.69
N PRO A 156 14.04 -9.77 -13.77
CA PRO A 156 15.27 -8.96 -13.77
C PRO A 156 15.15 -7.67 -12.95
N SER A 157 13.92 -7.24 -12.64
CA SER A 157 13.68 -6.14 -11.71
C SER A 157 13.85 -6.53 -10.24
N SER A 158 14.17 -7.78 -9.92
CA SER A 158 14.40 -8.23 -8.55
C SER A 158 15.80 -7.85 -8.08
N GLY A 159 15.89 -7.21 -6.91
CA GLY A 159 17.16 -6.76 -6.37
C GLY A 159 17.12 -6.57 -4.85
N LEU A 160 18.22 -6.02 -4.36
CA LEU A 160 18.47 -5.86 -2.93
C LEU A 160 17.66 -4.69 -2.32
N LEU A 161 17.27 -3.70 -3.12
CA LEU A 161 16.48 -2.56 -2.66
C LEU A 161 15.10 -3.03 -2.18
N GLN A 162 14.43 -3.92 -2.92
CA GLN A 162 13.09 -4.39 -2.55
C GLN A 162 13.12 -5.23 -1.28
N SER A 163 14.07 -6.16 -1.15
CA SER A 163 14.20 -6.96 0.07
C SER A 163 14.57 -6.10 1.28
N SER A 164 15.35 -5.03 1.11
CA SER A 164 15.65 -4.08 2.19
C SER A 164 14.43 -3.29 2.67
N ALA A 165 13.59 -2.80 1.76
CA ALA A 165 12.37 -2.05 2.08
C ALA A 165 11.33 -2.94 2.77
N VAL A 166 11.15 -4.17 2.29
CA VAL A 166 10.27 -5.17 2.93
C VAL A 166 10.80 -5.54 4.31
N SER A 167 12.10 -5.71 4.48
CA SER A 167 12.71 -6.01 5.79
C SER A 167 12.44 -4.91 6.81
N LEU A 168 12.52 -3.63 6.42
CA LEU A 168 12.14 -2.51 7.28
C LEU A 168 10.67 -2.56 7.69
N TYR A 169 9.78 -2.87 6.75
CA TYR A 169 8.35 -2.97 7.05
C TYR A 169 8.04 -4.14 7.98
N ILE A 170 8.71 -5.29 7.83
CA ILE A 170 8.62 -6.42 8.77
C ILE A 170 9.08 -6.00 10.17
N MET A 171 10.19 -5.25 10.29
CA MET A 171 10.65 -4.73 11.58
C MET A 171 9.63 -3.76 12.20
N TYR A 172 9.00 -2.90 11.40
CA TYR A 172 7.92 -2.02 11.86
C TYR A 172 6.71 -2.81 12.38
N LEU A 173 6.23 -3.82 11.64
CA LEU A 173 5.12 -4.66 12.08
C LEU A 173 5.46 -5.45 13.34
N THR A 174 6.71 -5.93 13.45
CA THR A 174 7.20 -6.64 14.64
C THR A 174 7.19 -5.69 15.85
N TRP A 175 7.66 -4.46 15.69
CA TRP A 175 7.61 -3.44 16.75
C TRP A 175 6.19 -3.09 17.17
N SER A 176 5.29 -2.85 16.21
CA SER A 176 3.88 -2.57 16.47
C SER A 176 3.21 -3.73 17.24
N ALA A 177 3.48 -4.98 16.87
CA ALA A 177 2.93 -6.14 17.58
C ALA A 177 3.46 -6.24 19.03
N MET A 178 4.76 -5.98 19.26
CA MET A 178 5.35 -6.06 20.60
C MET A 178 4.87 -4.95 21.54
N ASN A 179 4.63 -3.74 21.03
CA ASN A 179 4.08 -2.61 21.80
C ASN A 179 2.69 -2.89 22.37
N ASN A 180 1.92 -3.75 21.69
CA ASN A 180 0.58 -4.17 22.07
C ASN A 180 0.57 -5.45 22.91
N SER A 181 1.74 -5.97 23.33
CA SER A 181 1.81 -7.13 24.22
C SER A 181 1.31 -6.77 25.63
N THR A 182 0.59 -7.71 26.26
CA THR A 182 0.01 -7.53 27.59
C THR A 182 1.02 -7.74 28.73
N ASN A 183 2.21 -8.26 28.42
CA ASN A 183 3.24 -8.54 29.41
C ASN A 183 4.06 -7.27 29.71
N LYS A 184 3.75 -6.63 30.83
CA LYS A 184 4.38 -5.37 31.26
C LYS A 184 5.87 -5.50 31.59
N GLU A 185 6.36 -6.69 31.92
CA GLU A 185 7.79 -6.92 32.22
C GLU A 185 8.67 -6.85 30.98
N CYS A 186 8.09 -7.10 29.80
CA CYS A 186 8.78 -7.14 28.52
C CYS A 186 8.54 -5.88 27.68
N LYS A 187 7.86 -4.88 28.24
CA LYS A 187 7.62 -3.59 27.60
C LYS A 187 8.59 -2.58 28.22
N PRO A 188 9.32 -1.79 27.43
CA PRO A 188 10.16 -0.76 28.00
C PRO A 188 9.29 0.27 28.72
N ASP A 189 9.59 0.51 30.01
CA ASP A 189 9.12 1.68 30.73
C ASP A 189 9.94 2.90 30.28
N LEU A 190 9.88 3.22 28.98
CA LEU A 190 10.27 4.55 28.54
C LEU A 190 9.27 5.48 29.24
N GLY A 191 9.71 6.25 30.22
CA GLY A 191 8.93 7.23 31.01
C GLY A 191 8.17 8.32 30.22
N LEU A 192 7.94 8.10 28.93
CA LEU A 192 6.92 8.70 28.07
C LEU A 192 5.49 8.26 28.40
N SER A 193 5.31 7.20 29.21
CA SER A 193 4.00 6.83 29.77
C SER A 193 3.71 7.55 31.11
N GLN A 194 4.03 8.84 31.18
CA GLN A 194 3.55 9.74 32.23
C GLN A 194 2.50 10.66 31.64
N SER A 195 1.24 10.40 32.02
CA SER A 195 0.12 11.33 32.15
C SER A 195 -0.08 12.40 31.05
N GLY A 196 -1.10 12.22 30.22
CA GLY A 196 -1.75 13.31 29.47
C GLY A 196 -1.39 13.40 27.98
N ASN A 197 -2.36 13.08 27.12
CA ASN A 197 -2.49 13.49 25.70
C ASN A 197 -1.20 13.57 24.86
N LYS A 198 -0.48 12.46 24.70
CA LYS A 198 0.59 12.37 23.69
C LYS A 198 0.34 11.16 22.81
N PHE A 199 0.16 11.42 21.52
CA PHE A 199 0.03 10.40 20.48
C PHE A 199 1.16 9.37 20.61
N ASP A 200 0.82 8.09 20.59
CA ASP A 200 1.81 7.02 20.56
C ASP A 200 2.63 7.15 19.28
N THR A 201 3.96 7.25 19.40
CA THR A 201 4.89 7.28 18.27
C THR A 201 4.60 6.13 17.30
N GLN A 202 4.17 4.98 17.81
CA GLN A 202 3.73 3.85 16.99
C GLN A 202 2.55 4.23 16.07
N SER A 203 1.48 4.82 16.61
CA SER A 203 0.30 5.20 15.82
C SER A 203 0.64 6.31 14.81
N ILE A 204 1.53 7.25 15.15
CA ILE A 204 2.00 8.27 14.20
C ILE A 204 2.71 7.61 13.00
N VAL A 205 3.66 6.71 13.26
CA VAL A 205 4.39 6.01 12.20
C VAL A 205 3.42 5.19 11.34
N GLY A 206 2.46 4.49 11.95
CA GLY A 206 1.44 3.74 11.23
C GLY A 206 0.55 4.58 10.34
N LEU A 207 0.12 5.76 10.83
CA LEU A 207 -0.67 6.71 10.04
C LEU A 207 0.13 7.28 8.85
N VAL A 208 1.43 7.55 9.02
CA VAL A 208 2.29 8.02 7.92
C VAL A 208 2.43 6.93 6.85
N VAL A 209 2.72 5.68 7.26
CA VAL A 209 2.84 4.55 6.32
C VAL A 209 1.51 4.31 5.60
N TRP A 210 0.38 4.33 6.33
CA TRP A 210 -0.96 4.25 5.77
C TRP A 210 -1.22 5.34 4.73
N PHE A 211 -0.95 6.60 5.08
CA PHE A 211 -1.19 7.75 4.21
C PHE A 211 -0.37 7.64 2.92
N VAL A 212 0.92 7.34 3.03
CA VAL A 212 1.80 7.16 1.87
C VAL A 212 1.33 6.00 0.98
N CYS A 213 0.90 4.87 1.56
CA CYS A 213 0.40 3.74 0.78
C CYS A 213 -0.92 4.04 0.06
N VAL A 214 -1.84 4.74 0.72
CA VAL A 214 -3.12 5.15 0.11
C VAL A 214 -2.89 6.17 -1.00
N LEU A 215 -1.99 7.14 -0.79
CA LEU A 215 -1.58 8.09 -1.83
C LEU A 215 -0.93 7.36 -3.00
N TYR A 216 0.02 6.47 -2.74
CA TYR A 216 0.69 5.69 -3.77
C TYR A 216 -0.31 4.84 -4.57
N SER A 217 -1.24 4.16 -3.89
CA SER A 217 -2.31 3.41 -4.54
C SER A 217 -3.15 4.30 -5.45
N SER A 218 -3.47 5.52 -5.03
CA SER A 218 -4.26 6.47 -5.82
C SER A 218 -3.50 6.91 -7.07
N ILE A 219 -2.22 7.26 -6.93
CA ILE A 219 -1.34 7.64 -8.05
C ILE A 219 -1.13 6.46 -9.01
N ARG A 220 -0.91 5.25 -8.48
CA ARG A 220 -0.70 4.04 -9.28
C ARG A 220 -1.96 3.67 -10.05
N THR A 221 -3.12 3.76 -9.41
CA THR A 221 -4.43 3.54 -10.05
C THR A 221 -4.70 4.55 -11.17
N SER A 222 -4.32 5.82 -10.99
CA SER A 222 -4.49 6.84 -12.04
C SER A 222 -3.45 6.76 -13.17
N SER A 223 -2.28 6.17 -12.92
CA SER A 223 -1.15 6.17 -13.87
C SER A 223 -0.97 4.87 -14.66
N ASN A 224 -1.59 3.76 -14.25
CA ASN A 224 -1.37 2.45 -14.89
C ASN A 224 -2.67 1.70 -15.19
N SER A 225 -2.90 1.42 -16.47
CA SER A 225 -3.79 0.38 -17.01
C SER A 225 -3.36 -1.06 -16.63
N GLN A 226 -2.27 -1.22 -15.86
CA GLN A 226 -1.69 -2.51 -15.44
C GLN A 226 -2.25 -3.09 -14.14
N VAL A 227 -3.26 -2.48 -13.50
CA VAL A 227 -3.94 -3.07 -12.32
C VAL A 227 -4.65 -4.41 -12.68
N GLY A 228 -4.88 -4.68 -13.97
CA GLY A 228 -5.36 -5.99 -14.45
C GLY A 228 -4.46 -7.17 -14.07
N LYS A 229 -3.15 -6.97 -13.86
CA LYS A 229 -2.19 -8.04 -13.51
C LYS A 229 -2.15 -8.39 -12.01
N LEU A 230 -2.46 -7.46 -11.12
CA LEU A 230 -2.47 -7.70 -9.67
C LEU A 230 -3.85 -8.12 -9.13
N THR A 231 -4.93 -7.87 -9.88
CA THR A 231 -6.31 -8.07 -9.41
C THR A 231 -6.95 -9.38 -9.86
N MET A 232 -6.20 -10.34 -10.44
CA MET A 232 -6.77 -11.57 -11.01
C MET A 232 -7.93 -11.29 -12.00
N SER A 233 -7.89 -10.15 -12.71
CA SER A 233 -8.83 -9.85 -13.81
C SER A 233 -8.43 -10.49 -15.15
N GLU A 234 -7.37 -11.29 -15.17
CA GLU A 234 -6.81 -11.91 -16.37
C GLU A 234 -7.77 -12.90 -17.07
N LYS A 235 -8.92 -13.22 -16.47
CA LYS A 235 -9.95 -14.06 -17.12
C LYS A 235 -10.98 -13.31 -17.97
N ILE A 236 -10.95 -11.97 -18.09
CA ILE A 236 -11.97 -11.24 -18.86
C ILE A 236 -11.43 -10.57 -20.14
N LEU A 237 -10.11 -10.43 -20.31
CA LEU A 237 -9.54 -9.78 -21.51
C LEU A 237 -8.58 -10.67 -22.33
N VAL A 238 -8.68 -12.00 -22.18
CA VAL A 238 -8.05 -12.94 -23.12
C VAL A 238 -9.15 -13.79 -23.76
N LYS A 239 -9.90 -13.19 -24.68
CA LYS A 239 -10.53 -13.97 -25.75
C LYS A 239 -10.68 -13.14 -27.01
N ASP A 240 -10.03 -13.66 -28.06
CA ASP A 240 -10.12 -13.33 -29.48
C ASP A 240 -9.59 -11.96 -29.93
N THR A 241 -8.34 -11.94 -30.37
CA THR A 241 -7.91 -11.79 -31.80
C THR A 241 -6.37 -11.76 -31.75
N GLY A 242 -5.64 -12.82 -32.08
CA GLY A 242 -5.36 -13.20 -33.47
C GLY A 242 -4.39 -12.20 -34.11
N ASP A 243 -3.10 -12.53 -34.16
CA ASP A 243 -2.05 -11.96 -35.01
C ASP A 243 -2.24 -10.54 -35.59
N LYS A 244 -1.41 -9.59 -35.14
CA LYS A 244 -0.58 -8.75 -36.02
C LYS A 244 0.35 -7.84 -35.21
N SER A 245 1.64 -8.02 -35.47
CA SER A 245 2.66 -7.03 -35.16
C SER A 245 2.45 -5.74 -35.96
N ALA A 246 2.95 -4.64 -35.39
CA ALA A 246 3.38 -3.42 -36.07
C ALA A 246 2.43 -2.74 -37.06
N ARG A 247 1.96 -1.53 -36.72
CA ARG A 247 2.14 -0.31 -37.54
C ARG A 247 1.61 0.96 -36.87
N LEU A 248 2.41 2.00 -37.03
CA LEU A 248 2.19 3.41 -36.82
C LEU A 248 0.88 3.91 -37.46
N VAL A 249 0.20 4.87 -36.82
CA VAL A 249 -0.62 5.87 -37.52
C VAL A 249 -0.44 7.22 -36.79
N GLU A 250 0.43 8.07 -37.34
CA GLU A 250 0.15 9.51 -37.40
C GLU A 250 -1.10 9.72 -38.24
N ASN A 251 -1.99 10.61 -37.83
CA ASN A 251 -2.41 11.71 -38.71
C ASN A 251 -3.18 12.79 -37.95
N GLU A 252 -2.80 14.01 -38.34
CA GLU A 252 -3.45 15.29 -38.14
C GLU A 252 -4.92 15.25 -38.59
N ASP A 253 -5.77 16.01 -37.88
CA ASP A 253 -6.76 16.82 -38.57
C ASP A 253 -7.01 18.12 -37.79
N ALA A 254 -6.87 19.21 -38.53
CA ALA A 254 -7.03 20.58 -38.07
C ALA A 254 -8.51 20.95 -37.93
N GLY A 255 -8.85 21.54 -36.78
CA GLY A 255 -10.15 22.16 -36.52
C GLY A 255 -9.98 23.28 -35.50
N SER A 256 -9.84 24.50 -36.01
CA SER A 256 -9.80 25.76 -35.27
C SER A 256 -11.01 25.92 -34.33
N ASP A 257 -10.79 26.05 -33.02
CA ASP A 257 -11.42 27.15 -32.28
C ASP A 257 -10.62 27.53 -31.02
N GLY A 258 -10.52 28.83 -30.78
CA GLY A 258 -9.74 29.43 -29.70
C GLY A 258 -10.44 29.32 -28.36
N GLY A 259 -9.80 28.65 -27.42
CA GLY A 259 -10.17 28.61 -26.00
C GLY A 259 -8.96 28.21 -25.18
N SER A 260 -8.78 28.85 -24.02
CA SER A 260 -7.71 28.66 -23.03
C SER A 260 -7.30 27.19 -22.80
N PRO A 261 -6.06 26.91 -22.34
CA PRO A 261 -5.67 25.56 -21.95
C PRO A 261 -6.36 25.19 -20.63
N GLU A 262 -7.66 24.93 -20.69
CA GLU A 262 -8.32 24.14 -19.67
C GLU A 262 -7.65 22.77 -19.70
N ALA A 263 -7.21 22.31 -18.54
CA ALA A 263 -6.64 20.98 -18.37
C ALA A 263 -7.62 19.95 -18.91
N LYS A 264 -7.42 19.51 -20.16
CA LYS A 264 -8.27 18.55 -20.85
C LYS A 264 -8.12 17.25 -20.08
N VAL A 265 -9.08 16.96 -19.21
CA VAL A 265 -9.16 15.69 -18.49
C VAL A 265 -9.43 14.63 -19.56
N TRP A 266 -8.38 13.90 -19.95
CA TRP A 266 -8.49 12.85 -20.95
C TRP A 266 -9.28 11.69 -20.32
N ASP A 267 -10.50 11.43 -20.82
CA ASP A 267 -11.26 10.24 -20.42
C ASP A 267 -10.60 9.02 -21.08
N ASN A 268 -9.70 8.37 -20.35
CA ASN A 268 -9.03 7.17 -20.83
C ASN A 268 -9.88 5.89 -20.68
N GLU A 269 -11.13 6.01 -20.21
CA GLU A 269 -11.99 4.88 -19.85
C GLU A 269 -13.14 4.63 -20.85
N GLU A 270 -13.13 5.31 -22.00
CA GLU A 270 -14.22 5.27 -22.99
C GLU A 270 -14.42 3.86 -23.59
N GLU A 271 -13.32 3.16 -23.90
CA GLU A 271 -13.34 1.80 -24.46
C GLU A 271 -13.24 0.70 -23.39
N GLY A 272 -12.73 1.04 -22.19
CA GLY A 272 -12.62 0.12 -21.05
C GLY A 272 -12.05 0.80 -19.80
N VAL A 273 -12.54 0.44 -18.62
CA VAL A 273 -12.03 1.01 -17.35
C VAL A 273 -10.58 0.62 -17.09
N ALA A 274 -9.73 1.60 -16.76
CA ALA A 274 -8.30 1.39 -16.51
C ALA A 274 -8.03 0.57 -15.23
N TYR A 275 -8.99 0.55 -14.31
CA TYR A 275 -8.95 -0.21 -13.06
C TYR A 275 -10.36 -0.63 -12.63
N SER A 276 -10.45 -1.65 -11.78
CA SER A 276 -11.74 -2.05 -11.20
C SER A 276 -12.19 -1.03 -10.16
N TRP A 277 -13.21 -0.23 -10.49
CA TRP A 277 -13.81 0.75 -9.58
C TRP A 277 -14.32 0.10 -8.28
N SER A 278 -14.86 -1.12 -8.35
CA SER A 278 -15.28 -1.88 -7.17
C SER A 278 -14.11 -2.19 -6.23
N PHE A 279 -12.97 -2.65 -6.79
CA PHE A 279 -11.80 -3.00 -6.01
C PHE A 279 -11.16 -1.77 -5.36
N PHE A 280 -11.11 -0.65 -6.09
CA PHE A 280 -10.65 0.63 -5.55
C PHE A 280 -11.42 1.03 -4.28
N HIS A 281 -12.74 1.08 -4.35
CA HIS A 281 -13.58 1.40 -3.17
C HIS A 281 -13.49 0.37 -2.05
N PHE A 282 -13.26 -0.91 -2.40
CA PHE A 282 -13.02 -1.96 -1.41
C PHE A 282 -11.72 -1.73 -0.65
N MET A 283 -10.63 -1.36 -1.34
CA MET A 283 -9.35 -1.02 -0.69
C MET A 283 -9.49 0.18 0.25
N PHE A 284 -10.19 1.24 -0.16
CA PHE A 284 -10.45 2.39 0.72
C PHE A 284 -11.31 2.03 1.95
N ALA A 285 -12.27 1.13 1.79
CA ALA A 285 -13.04 0.62 2.92
C ALA A 285 -12.13 -0.12 3.92
N LEU A 286 -11.26 -1.02 3.43
CA LEU A 286 -10.27 -1.71 4.27
C LEU A 286 -9.28 -0.73 4.93
N ALA A 287 -8.84 0.30 4.19
CA ALA A 287 -7.97 1.35 4.70
C ALA A 287 -8.63 2.13 5.86
N SER A 288 -9.94 2.40 5.76
CA SER A 288 -10.69 3.04 6.86
C SER A 288 -10.82 2.14 8.09
N LEU A 289 -10.96 0.82 7.90
CA LEU A 289 -11.00 -0.15 9.00
C LEU A 289 -9.64 -0.30 9.68
N TYR A 290 -8.54 -0.19 8.92
CA TYR A 290 -7.20 -0.17 9.50
C TYR A 290 -7.00 1.05 10.40
N VAL A 291 -7.39 2.25 9.95
CA VAL A 291 -7.30 3.48 10.75
C VAL A 291 -8.17 3.42 12.00
N MET A 292 -9.34 2.78 11.92
CA MET A 292 -10.19 2.56 13.10
C MET A 292 -9.49 1.74 14.20
N MET A 293 -8.53 0.89 13.84
CA MET A 293 -7.82 -0.01 14.76
C MET A 293 -6.42 0.48 15.17
N THR A 294 -5.90 1.56 14.58
CA THR A 294 -4.52 2.08 14.76
C THR A 294 -4.49 3.28 15.70
#